data_AF-A0A8J2TUK3-F1
#
_entry.id   AF-A0A8J2TUK3-F1
#
_cell.length_a   1.000
_cell.length_b   1.000
_cell.length_c   1.000
_cell.angle_alpha   90.00
_cell.angle_beta   90.00
_cell.angle_gamma   90.00
#
_symmetry.space_group_name_H-M   'P 1'
#
loop_
_entity.id
_entity.type
_entity.pdbx_description
1 polymer ?
#
loop_
_entity_poly.entity_id
_entity_poly.type
_entity_poly.pdbx_seq_one_letter_code
_entity_poly.pdbx_strand_id
1 'polypeptide(L)'
;MHEIKKGENKFYIGEDIKEPIAELTFIESGKNRIVADHTYVSNELRGQGIAGQLVEHLVQYAREKGKVILPECPYVERKLKENLDYHDVLAK
;
A
#
# COMPACT_ATOMS: atom_id res chain seq x y z
N MET A 1 1.72 -18.67 -2.78
CA MET A 1 1.92 -17.34 -2.19
C MET A 1 1.92 -16.35 -3.34
N HIS A 2 1.14 -15.27 -3.26
CA HIS A 2 1.13 -14.25 -4.29
C HIS A 2 2.38 -13.37 -4.15
N GLU A 3 3.11 -13.15 -5.24
CA GLU A 3 4.28 -12.28 -5.23
C GLU A 3 3.85 -10.83 -5.43
N ILE A 4 4.24 -9.95 -4.49
CA ILE A 4 4.06 -8.50 -4.63
C ILE A 4 5.21 -7.95 -5.46
N LYS A 5 4.86 -7.35 -6.61
CA LYS A 5 5.79 -6.68 -7.52
C LYS A 5 5.69 -5.18 -7.33
N LYS A 6 6.82 -4.49 -7.53
CA LYS A 6 6.90 -3.02 -7.47
C LYS A 6 6.89 -2.43 -8.88
N GLY A 7 5.97 -1.50 -9.11
CA GLY A 7 5.98 -0.56 -10.24
C GLY A 7 6.51 0.82 -9.83
N GLU A 8 6.42 1.80 -10.72
CA GLU A 8 6.94 3.15 -10.46
C GLU A 8 6.26 3.82 -9.26
N ASN A 9 4.92 3.74 -9.20
CA ASN A 9 4.07 4.40 -8.19
C ASN A 9 2.99 3.43 -7.66
N LYS A 10 3.30 2.13 -7.65
CA LYS A 10 2.36 1.11 -7.18
C LYS A 10 3.02 -0.19 -6.77
N PHE A 11 2.36 -0.90 -5.86
CA PHE A 11 2.60 -2.31 -5.58
C PHE A 11 1.46 -3.11 -6.18
N TYR A 12 1.76 -4.21 -6.85
CA TYR A 12 0.75 -5.00 -7.53
C TYR A 12 1.05 -6.48 -7.47
N ILE A 13 -0.01 -7.27 -7.64
CA ILE A 13 0.03 -8.72 -7.80
C ILE A 13 -0.66 -9.01 -9.12
N GLY A 14 -0.03 -9.85 -9.94
CA GLY A 14 -0.51 -10.21 -11.26
C GLY A 14 0.62 -10.49 -12.24
N GLU A 15 0.27 -11.04 -13.39
CA GLU A 15 1.21 -11.21 -14.50
C GLU A 15 1.42 -9.89 -15.25
N ASP A 16 0.35 -9.11 -15.42
CA ASP A 16 0.36 -7.84 -16.13
C ASP A 16 0.28 -6.65 -15.15
N ILE A 17 1.11 -5.62 -15.40
CA ILE A 17 1.14 -4.40 -14.59
C ILE A 17 -0.02 -3.45 -14.90
N LYS A 18 -0.58 -3.49 -16.11
CA LYS A 18 -1.74 -2.68 -16.53
C LYS A 18 -3.04 -3.27 -16.02
N GLU A 19 -3.13 -4.60 -15.93
CA GLU A 19 -4.30 -5.32 -15.42
C GLU A 19 -3.95 -6.23 -14.24
N PRO A 20 -3.52 -5.67 -13.10
CA PRO A 20 -3.18 -6.46 -11.93
C PRO A 20 -4.44 -7.00 -11.25
N ILE A 21 -4.33 -8.21 -10.68
CA ILE A 21 -5.40 -8.82 -9.88
C ILE A 21 -5.52 -8.18 -8.49
N ALA A 22 -4.49 -7.48 -8.03
CA ALA A 22 -4.54 -6.59 -6.88
C ALA A 22 -3.47 -5.51 -7.00
N GLU A 23 -3.77 -4.30 -6.55
CA GLU A 23 -2.80 -3.20 -6.52
C GLU A 23 -3.05 -2.20 -5.39
N LEU A 24 -1.98 -1.51 -5.00
CA LEU A 24 -1.98 -0.33 -4.17
C LEU A 24 -1.17 0.73 -4.90
N THR A 25 -1.76 1.87 -5.21
CA THR A 25 -1.04 3.00 -5.81
C THR A 25 -0.64 4.01 -4.74
N PHE A 26 0.48 4.68 -5.01
CA PHE A 26 0.97 5.72 -4.15
C PHE A 26 1.77 6.75 -4.93
N ILE A 27 1.83 7.98 -4.44
CA ILE A 27 2.60 9.08 -5.02
C ILE A 27 3.65 9.51 -4.01
N GLU A 28 4.91 9.52 -4.41
CA GLU A 28 5.95 10.15 -3.59
C GLU A 28 5.81 11.68 -3.65
N SER A 29 5.47 12.30 -2.53
CA SER A 29 5.22 13.74 -2.43
C SER A 29 6.28 14.44 -1.60
N GLY A 30 7.06 15.30 -2.25
CA GLY A 30 8.17 15.99 -1.62
C GLY A 30 9.27 15.03 -1.13
N LYS A 31 10.03 15.46 -0.12
CA LYS A 31 11.18 14.67 0.38
C LYS A 31 10.78 13.56 1.35
N ASN A 32 9.68 13.75 2.10
CA ASN A 32 9.40 12.97 3.30
C ASN A 32 8.01 12.31 3.31
N ARG A 33 7.22 12.37 2.23
CA ARG A 33 5.84 11.85 2.22
C ARG A 33 5.57 10.89 1.07
N ILE A 34 4.67 9.94 1.32
CA ILE A 34 4.09 9.02 0.35
C ILE A 34 2.57 9.14 0.51
N VAL A 35 1.86 9.50 -0.56
CA VAL A 35 0.40 9.59 -0.55
C VAL A 35 -0.14 8.28 -1.08
N ALA A 36 -0.91 7.54 -0.29
CA ALA A 36 -1.53 6.28 -0.73
C ALA A 36 -2.99 6.53 -1.11
N ASP A 37 -3.27 6.57 -2.41
CA ASP A 37 -4.53 7.08 -2.95
C ASP A 37 -5.52 5.97 -3.36
N HIS A 38 -5.02 4.80 -3.79
CA HIS A 38 -5.88 3.71 -4.25
C HIS A 38 -5.45 2.34 -3.74
N THR A 39 -6.42 1.47 -3.52
CA THR A 39 -6.20 0.05 -3.26
C THR A 39 -7.32 -0.75 -3.90
N TYR A 40 -6.95 -1.72 -4.72
CA TYR A 40 -7.85 -2.61 -5.43
C TYR A 40 -7.44 -4.06 -5.23
N VAL A 41 -8.42 -4.95 -5.07
CA VAL A 41 -8.23 -6.40 -5.00
C VAL A 41 -9.38 -7.07 -5.71
N SER A 42 -9.06 -7.92 -6.69
CA SER A 42 -10.03 -8.74 -7.43
C SER A 42 -10.84 -9.61 -6.47
N ASN A 43 -12.09 -9.90 -6.84
CA ASN A 43 -12.98 -10.75 -6.07
C ASN A 43 -12.38 -12.13 -5.78
N GLU A 44 -11.56 -12.65 -6.70
CA GLU A 44 -10.89 -13.95 -6.58
C GLU A 44 -9.90 -14.00 -5.42
N LEU A 45 -9.39 -12.84 -4.99
CA LEU A 45 -8.43 -12.68 -3.91
C LEU A 45 -9.06 -12.17 -2.60
N ARG A 46 -10.38 -11.94 -2.58
CA ARG A 46 -11.06 -11.50 -1.36
C ARG A 46 -11.02 -12.59 -0.28
N GLY A 47 -10.96 -12.15 0.98
CA GLY A 47 -10.84 -13.03 2.15
C GLY A 47 -9.42 -13.57 2.40
N GLN A 48 -8.47 -13.33 1.50
CA GLN A 48 -7.09 -13.81 1.64
C GLN A 48 -6.13 -12.79 2.28
N GLY A 49 -6.65 -11.63 2.70
CA GLY A 49 -5.84 -10.59 3.36
C GLY A 49 -4.89 -9.81 2.43
N ILE A 50 -5.02 -9.94 1.10
CA ILE A 50 -4.11 -9.33 0.11
C ILE A 50 -3.99 -7.82 0.24
N ALA A 51 -5.10 -7.11 0.44
CA ALA A 51 -5.06 -5.66 0.65
C ALA A 51 -4.24 -5.28 1.89
N GLY A 52 -4.29 -6.09 2.95
CA GLY A 52 -3.46 -5.89 4.15
C GLY A 52 -1.97 -6.10 3.86
N GLN A 53 -1.62 -7.13 3.10
CA GLN A 53 -0.24 -7.40 2.68
C GLN A 53 0.34 -6.27 1.82
N LEU A 54 -0.46 -5.71 0.91
CA LEU A 54 -0.06 -4.54 0.11
C LEU A 54 0.21 -3.31 1.01
N VAL A 55 -0.65 -3.05 1.99
CA VAL A 55 -0.44 -1.95 2.95
C VAL A 55 0.81 -2.19 3.81
N GLU A 56 1.02 -3.41 4.29
CA GLU A 56 2.24 -3.75 5.04
C GLU A 56 3.49 -3.52 4.21
N HIS A 57 3.47 -3.90 2.93
CA HIS A 57 4.58 -3.67 2.02
C HIS A 57 4.85 -2.17 1.81
N LEU A 58 3.80 -1.36 1.68
CA LEU A 58 3.91 0.10 1.63
C LEU A 58 4.51 0.67 2.93
N VAL A 59 4.09 0.18 4.09
CA VAL A 59 4.63 0.59 5.41
C VAL A 59 6.12 0.32 5.49
N GLN A 60 6.57 -0.88 5.12
CA GLN A 60 8.00 -1.20 5.10
C GLN A 60 8.76 -0.29 4.12
N TYR A 61 8.22 -0.08 2.92
CA TYR A 61 8.81 0.82 1.95
C TYR A 61 8.95 2.26 2.48
N ALA A 62 7.94 2.75 3.20
CA ALA A 62 7.99 4.07 3.83
C ALA A 62 9.08 4.14 4.92
N ARG A 63 9.20 3.12 5.76
CA ARG A 63 10.26 3.02 6.79
C ARG A 63 11.65 3.00 6.19
N GLU A 64 11.87 2.16 5.18
CA GLU A 64 13.16 2.04 4.50
C GLU A 64 13.59 3.38 3.84
N LYS A 65 12.62 4.18 3.40
CA LYS A 65 12.86 5.50 2.82
C LYS A 65 12.89 6.64 3.84
N GLY A 66 12.58 6.37 5.11
CA GLY A 66 12.42 7.41 6.14
C GLY A 66 11.30 8.40 5.83
N LYS A 67 10.23 7.94 5.17
CA LYS A 67 9.06 8.74 4.77
C LYS A 67 7.83 8.37 5.60
N VAL A 68 6.88 9.29 5.68
CA VAL A 68 5.55 9.04 6.27
C VAL A 68 4.49 8.86 5.18
N ILE A 69 3.46 8.08 5.48
CA ILE A 69 2.34 7.77 4.61
C ILE A 69 1.17 8.70 4.94
N LEU A 70 0.68 9.43 3.94
CA LEU A 70 -0.59 10.13 3.95
C LEU A 70 -1.66 9.22 3.33
N PRO A 71 -2.58 8.65 4.11
CA PRO A 71 -3.57 7.70 3.59
C PRO A 71 -4.82 8.41 3.06
N GLU A 72 -4.85 8.72 1.77
CA GLU A 72 -6.07 9.25 1.13
C GLU A 72 -7.09 8.15 0.80
N CYS A 73 -6.61 6.91 0.61
CA CYS A 73 -7.48 5.75 0.50
C CYS A 73 -8.08 5.37 1.87
N PRO A 74 -9.42 5.28 2.03
CA PRO A 74 -10.06 4.93 3.30
C PRO A 74 -9.64 3.56 3.85
N TYR A 75 -9.33 2.60 2.96
CA TYR A 75 -8.85 1.28 3.38
C TYR A 75 -7.47 1.37 4.03
N VAL A 76 -6.56 2.11 3.41
CA VAL A 76 -5.20 2.32 3.93
C VAL A 76 -5.26 3.08 5.24
N GLU A 77 -6.08 4.14 5.32
CA GLU A 77 -6.28 4.92 6.53
C GLU A 77 -6.73 4.04 7.69
N ARG A 78 -7.78 3.24 7.47
CA ARG A 78 -8.29 2.31 8.47
C ARG A 78 -7.20 1.34 8.91
N LYS A 79 -6.43 0.76 7.98
CA LYS A 79 -5.38 -0.22 8.31
C LYS A 79 -4.23 0.37 9.11
N LEU A 80 -3.80 1.59 8.78
CA LEU A 80 -2.78 2.31 9.55
C LEU A 80 -3.30 2.69 10.95
N LYS A 81 -4.57 3.09 11.07
CA LYS A 81 -5.17 3.45 12.36
C LYS A 81 -5.39 2.23 13.27
N GLU A 82 -5.86 1.11 12.71
CA GLU A 82 -6.13 -0.13 13.44
C GLU A 82 -4.87 -0.78 14.04
N ASN A 83 -3.70 -0.58 13.41
CA ASN A 83 -2.45 -1.20 13.84
C ASN A 83 -1.48 -0.16 14.44
N LEU A 84 -1.29 -0.21 15.76
CA LEU A 84 -0.38 0.68 16.49
C LEU A 84 1.06 0.60 15.97
N ASP A 85 1.49 -0.56 15.45
CA ASP A 85 2.83 -0.73 14.91
C ASP A 85 3.07 0.14 13.67
N TYR A 86 2.02 0.58 12.97
CA TYR A 86 2.14 1.39 11.75
C TYR A 86 2.11 2.90 12.02
N HIS A 87 1.92 3.33 13.28
CA HIS A 87 1.79 4.74 13.65
C HIS A 87 3.11 5.51 13.50
N ASP A 88 4.25 4.82 13.44
CA ASP A 88 5.57 5.40 13.19
C ASP A 88 5.69 6.03 11.79
N VAL A 89 4.98 5.46 10.80
CA VAL A 89 4.93 5.97 9.44
C VAL A 89 3.63 6.70 9.13
N LEU A 90 2.67 6.80 10.04
CA LEU A 90 1.43 7.53 9.77
C LEU A 90 1.67 9.05 9.80
N ALA A 91 1.38 9.73 8.68
CA ALA A 91 1.39 11.18 8.65
C ALA A 91 0.30 11.74 9.56
N LYS A 92 0.65 12.75 10.36
CA LYS A 92 -0.28 13.51 11.20
C LYS A 92 -1.00 14.61 10.43
#